data_AF-A0A937KIZ5-F1
#
_entry.id   AF-A0A937KIZ5-F1
#
_cell.length_a   1.000
_cell.length_b   1.000
_cell.length_c   1.000
_cell.angle_alpha   90.00
_cell.angle_beta   90.00
_cell.angle_gamma   90.00
#
_symmetry.space_group_name_H-M   'P 1'
#
loop_
_entity.id
_entity.type
_entity.pdbx_description
1 polymer ?
#
loop_
_entity_poly.entity_id
_entity_poly.type
_entity_poly.pdbx_seq_one_letter_code
_entity_poly.pdbx_strand_id
1 'polypeptide(L)'
;MTNSEIIKNTALDTLSLESRSISNLSKIIDSNFCKIVELLKDCKGKIVLTGIGKSAIIGMKISATLNSTGSKSIFLHLGDALHGDMGVIGREDVVICLSKSGESSEIISLSNYLNKANIKLIGITCQKDSSLEKMSDMFIYTEIEREACHNNLAPTTSSTCHLAVGDAIAMSIQKLKGFSPNDFGEFHPSGSLGKKLNLSLYDLIDAKRIPLVNPSSSFGEVINEISSKMYGATAVLKEKEIVGIITDGDIRRVIEKRKNIEDINASEFMGKNPKVLKSDILASEALKIMKKNNISQVLVTDNNDSFIGVVHILDIIKEGIGDE
;
A
#
# COMPACT_ATOMS: atom_id res chain seq x y z
N MET A 1 -27.50 7.06 -37.05
CA MET A 1 -26.86 7.46 -35.78
C MET A 1 -25.66 8.31 -36.10
N THR A 2 -25.41 9.36 -35.32
CA THR A 2 -24.18 10.14 -35.40
C THR A 2 -23.01 9.34 -34.81
N ASN A 3 -21.76 9.67 -35.18
CA ASN A 3 -20.58 9.03 -34.57
C ASN A 3 -20.57 9.16 -33.04
N SER A 4 -21.05 10.29 -32.51
CA SER A 4 -21.18 10.53 -31.06
C SER A 4 -22.14 9.54 -30.38
N GLU A 5 -23.28 9.24 -31.02
CA GLU A 5 -24.24 8.26 -30.51
C GLU A 5 -23.65 6.84 -30.53
N ILE A 6 -22.96 6.46 -31.62
CA ILE A 6 -22.32 5.13 -31.74
C ILE A 6 -21.28 4.95 -30.63
N ILE A 7 -20.41 5.94 -30.43
CA ILE A 7 -19.36 5.89 -29.39
C ILE A 7 -19.99 5.76 -27.99
N LYS A 8 -20.96 6.63 -27.67
CA LYS A 8 -21.63 6.61 -26.36
C LYS A 8 -22.33 5.28 -26.11
N ASN A 9 -23.09 4.78 -27.08
CA ASN A 9 -23.83 3.53 -26.95
C ASN A 9 -22.88 2.34 -26.79
N THR A 10 -21.79 2.28 -27.57
CA THR A 10 -20.82 1.18 -27.49
C THR A 10 -20.07 1.16 -26.15
N ALA A 11 -19.66 2.34 -25.64
CA ALA A 11 -18.99 2.45 -24.36
C ALA A 11 -19.93 2.06 -23.20
N LEU A 12 -21.18 2.55 -23.21
CA LEU A 12 -22.16 2.21 -22.19
C LEU A 12 -22.55 0.72 -22.22
N ASP A 13 -22.71 0.13 -23.40
CA ASP A 13 -22.98 -1.30 -23.55
C ASP A 13 -21.82 -2.14 -23.01
N THR A 14 -20.57 -1.77 -23.32
CA THR A 14 -19.37 -2.43 -22.80
C THR A 14 -19.35 -2.45 -21.27
N LEU A 15 -19.50 -1.29 -20.64
CA LEU A 15 -19.47 -1.17 -19.17
C LEU A 15 -20.65 -1.90 -18.52
N SER A 16 -21.84 -1.84 -19.12
CA SER A 16 -23.03 -2.52 -18.64
C SER A 16 -22.87 -4.04 -18.67
N LEU A 17 -22.31 -4.58 -19.76
CA LEU A 17 -22.05 -6.00 -19.94
C LEU A 17 -21.01 -6.53 -18.93
N GLU A 18 -19.91 -5.80 -18.75
CA GLU A 18 -18.89 -6.17 -17.76
C GLU A 18 -19.46 -6.14 -16.34
N SER A 19 -20.16 -5.06 -15.97
CA SER A 19 -20.79 -4.91 -14.65
C SER A 19 -21.77 -6.05 -14.34
N ARG A 20 -22.64 -6.39 -15.30
CA ARG A 20 -23.58 -7.51 -15.15
C ARG A 20 -22.86 -8.85 -14.97
N SER A 21 -21.79 -9.07 -15.72
CA SER A 21 -21.02 -10.32 -15.65
C SER A 21 -20.30 -10.45 -14.32
N ILE A 22 -19.72 -9.36 -13.79
CA ILE A 22 -19.17 -9.33 -12.43
C ILE A 22 -20.26 -9.63 -11.38
N SER A 23 -21.43 -9.02 -11.49
CA SER A 23 -22.55 -9.26 -10.56
C SER A 23 -22.96 -10.74 -10.51
N ASN A 24 -22.95 -11.41 -11.67
CA ASN A 24 -23.25 -12.83 -11.79
C ASN A 24 -22.21 -13.74 -11.10
N LEU A 25 -20.98 -13.27 -10.85
CA LEU A 25 -19.96 -14.03 -10.11
C LEU A 25 -20.36 -14.29 -8.65
N SER A 26 -21.34 -13.58 -8.09
CA SER A 26 -21.90 -13.93 -6.77
C SER A 26 -22.31 -15.41 -6.67
N LYS A 27 -22.72 -16.03 -7.79
CA LYS A 27 -23.11 -17.44 -7.87
C LYS A 27 -21.95 -18.42 -7.68
N ILE A 28 -20.72 -18.00 -7.96
CA ILE A 28 -19.53 -18.86 -7.81
C ILE A 28 -18.99 -18.84 -6.37
N ILE A 29 -19.49 -17.94 -5.51
CA ILE A 29 -19.05 -17.83 -4.11
C ILE A 29 -19.78 -18.89 -3.28
N ASP A 30 -19.42 -20.15 -3.50
CA ASP A 30 -20.01 -21.32 -2.91
C ASP A 30 -19.02 -22.08 -2.01
N SER A 31 -19.39 -23.30 -1.60
CA SER A 31 -18.50 -24.15 -0.78
C SER A 31 -17.20 -24.54 -1.48
N ASN A 32 -17.18 -24.61 -2.81
CA ASN A 32 -15.98 -24.91 -3.58
C ASN A 32 -15.04 -23.70 -3.59
N PHE A 33 -15.57 -22.49 -3.77
CA PHE A 33 -14.78 -21.26 -3.62
C PHE A 33 -14.14 -21.14 -2.24
N CYS A 34 -14.88 -21.40 -1.16
CA CYS A 34 -14.33 -21.39 0.19
C CYS A 34 -13.16 -22.38 0.35
N LYS A 35 -13.30 -23.60 -0.16
CA LYS A 35 -12.22 -24.61 -0.15
C LYS A 35 -10.99 -24.17 -0.95
N ILE A 36 -11.19 -23.49 -2.09
CA ILE A 36 -10.09 -22.93 -2.89
C ILE A 36 -9.32 -21.89 -2.07
N VAL A 37 -10.04 -20.97 -1.41
CA VAL A 37 -9.44 -19.94 -0.56
C VAL A 37 -8.68 -20.57 0.61
N GLU A 38 -9.23 -21.57 1.27
CA GLU A 38 -8.56 -22.30 2.36
C GLU A 38 -7.28 -23.01 1.89
N LEU A 39 -7.34 -23.72 0.76
CA LEU A 39 -6.18 -24.37 0.14
C LEU A 39 -5.07 -23.37 -0.16
N LEU A 40 -5.42 -22.23 -0.76
CA LEU A 40 -4.46 -21.18 -1.11
C LEU A 40 -3.89 -20.47 0.13
N LYS A 41 -4.71 -20.26 1.18
CA LYS A 41 -4.25 -19.69 2.46
C LYS A 41 -3.19 -20.57 3.12
N ASP A 42 -3.38 -21.89 3.09
CA ASP A 42 -2.52 -22.86 3.78
C ASP A 42 -1.35 -23.37 2.92
N CYS A 43 -1.25 -22.92 1.66
CA CYS A 43 -0.14 -23.17 0.75
C CYS A 43 1.21 -22.85 1.42
N LYS A 44 2.11 -23.84 1.47
CA LYS A 44 3.43 -23.74 2.10
C LYS A 44 4.51 -23.20 1.15
N GLY A 45 4.38 -23.52 -0.14
CA GLY A 45 5.20 -22.97 -1.19
C GLY A 45 4.71 -21.59 -1.64
N LYS A 46 4.44 -21.47 -2.94
CA LYS A 46 3.90 -20.27 -3.57
C LYS A 46 2.67 -20.58 -4.43
N ILE A 47 1.84 -19.57 -4.61
CA ILE A 47 0.73 -19.62 -5.56
C ILE A 47 1.30 -19.28 -6.95
N VAL A 48 1.19 -20.19 -7.91
CA VAL A 48 1.70 -19.99 -9.26
C VAL A 48 0.54 -19.66 -10.20
N LEU A 49 0.47 -18.42 -10.67
CA LEU A 49 -0.51 -18.00 -11.68
C LEU A 49 0.05 -18.29 -13.07
N THR A 50 -0.77 -18.84 -13.96
CA THR A 50 -0.36 -19.09 -15.33
C THR A 50 -1.49 -18.88 -16.33
N GLY A 51 -1.14 -18.56 -17.57
CA GLY A 51 -2.05 -18.30 -18.68
C GLY A 51 -1.30 -17.79 -19.91
N ILE A 52 -2.03 -17.57 -21.00
CA ILE A 52 -1.52 -17.04 -22.28
C ILE A 52 -2.30 -15.77 -22.65
N GLY A 53 -1.65 -14.84 -23.36
CA GLY A 53 -2.31 -13.69 -23.95
C GLY A 53 -2.94 -12.76 -22.90
N LYS A 54 -4.24 -12.43 -23.05
CA LYS A 54 -4.92 -11.57 -22.06
C LYS A 54 -5.06 -12.23 -20.69
N SER A 55 -5.23 -13.55 -20.64
CA SER A 55 -5.22 -14.28 -19.36
C SER A 55 -3.88 -14.18 -18.64
N ALA A 56 -2.76 -14.11 -19.38
CA ALA A 56 -1.44 -13.90 -18.78
C ALA A 56 -1.36 -12.55 -18.05
N ILE A 57 -1.84 -11.47 -18.66
CA ILE A 57 -1.85 -10.12 -18.07
C ILE A 57 -2.68 -10.12 -16.78
N ILE A 58 -3.86 -10.74 -16.80
CA ILE A 58 -4.71 -10.86 -15.61
C ILE A 58 -4.02 -11.71 -14.53
N GLY A 59 -3.38 -12.82 -14.90
CA GLY A 59 -2.59 -13.64 -13.98
C GLY A 59 -1.46 -12.87 -13.31
N MET A 60 -0.75 -12.02 -14.07
CA MET A 60 0.28 -11.13 -13.52
C MET A 60 -0.31 -10.15 -12.49
N LYS A 61 -1.45 -9.52 -12.79
CA LYS A 61 -2.15 -8.60 -11.86
C LYS A 61 -2.57 -9.33 -10.58
N ILE A 62 -3.18 -10.51 -10.71
CA ILE A 62 -3.61 -11.32 -9.56
C ILE A 62 -2.40 -11.70 -8.70
N SER A 63 -1.31 -12.15 -9.33
CA SER A 63 -0.08 -12.47 -8.61
C SER A 63 0.49 -11.26 -7.87
N ALA A 64 0.49 -10.08 -8.49
CA ALA A 64 0.92 -8.84 -7.83
C ALA A 64 0.01 -8.51 -6.62
N THR A 65 -1.31 -8.66 -6.78
CA THR A 65 -2.29 -8.42 -5.71
C THR A 65 -2.08 -9.36 -4.53
N LEU A 66 -1.86 -10.66 -4.79
CA LEU A 66 -1.56 -11.65 -3.75
C LEU A 66 -0.28 -11.29 -2.98
N ASN A 67 0.79 -10.89 -3.67
CA ASN A 67 2.04 -10.47 -3.02
C ASN A 67 1.83 -9.21 -2.16
N SER A 68 1.14 -8.20 -2.68
CA SER A 68 0.82 -6.96 -1.96
C SER A 68 -0.12 -7.18 -0.76
N THR A 69 -0.72 -8.36 -0.63
CA THR A 69 -1.67 -8.71 0.44
C THR A 69 -1.21 -9.91 1.27
N GLY A 70 0.10 -10.22 1.24
CA GLY A 70 0.74 -11.18 2.16
C GLY A 70 0.69 -12.65 1.73
N SER A 71 0.46 -12.93 0.45
CA SER A 71 0.48 -14.29 -0.11
C SER A 71 1.54 -14.42 -1.19
N LYS A 72 2.55 -15.25 -0.94
CA LYS A 72 3.65 -15.49 -1.88
C LYS A 72 3.10 -16.03 -3.20
N SER A 73 3.29 -15.26 -4.26
CA SER A 73 2.77 -15.58 -5.59
C SER A 73 3.78 -15.21 -6.67
N ILE A 74 3.76 -15.99 -7.75
CA ILE A 74 4.50 -15.68 -8.97
C ILE A 74 3.60 -15.89 -10.20
N PHE A 75 3.95 -15.22 -11.30
CA PHE A 75 3.38 -15.52 -12.60
C PHE A 75 4.37 -16.31 -13.44
N LEU A 76 3.90 -17.40 -14.05
CA LEU A 76 4.63 -18.21 -15.02
C LEU A 76 3.87 -18.18 -16.35
N HIS A 77 4.48 -17.64 -17.40
CA HIS A 77 3.86 -17.63 -18.72
C HIS A 77 3.76 -19.08 -19.25
N LEU A 78 2.57 -19.50 -19.66
CA LEU A 78 2.30 -20.91 -19.96
C LEU A 78 3.11 -21.43 -21.16
N GLY A 79 3.41 -20.56 -22.13
CA GLY A 79 4.27 -20.91 -23.27
C GLY A 79 5.70 -21.24 -22.82
N ASP A 80 6.26 -20.48 -21.89
CA ASP A 80 7.65 -20.64 -21.44
C ASP A 80 7.81 -21.83 -20.49
N ALA A 81 6.74 -22.16 -19.74
CA ALA A 81 6.70 -23.31 -18.84
C ALA A 81 7.10 -24.62 -19.55
N LEU A 82 6.64 -24.81 -20.79
CA LEU A 82 6.90 -26.01 -21.59
C LEU A 82 8.30 -26.05 -22.21
N HIS A 83 9.04 -24.95 -22.11
CA HIS A 83 10.39 -24.81 -22.64
C HIS A 83 11.46 -24.73 -21.53
N GLY A 84 11.12 -25.15 -20.31
CA GLY A 84 12.08 -25.34 -19.20
C GLY A 84 11.66 -24.68 -17.89
N ASP A 85 10.80 -23.67 -17.96
CA ASP A 85 10.43 -22.86 -16.79
C ASP A 85 9.46 -23.58 -15.83
N MET A 86 8.96 -24.76 -16.20
CA MET A 86 8.26 -25.67 -15.29
C MET A 86 9.04 -25.97 -14.01
N GLY A 87 10.38 -25.93 -14.05
CA GLY A 87 11.23 -26.12 -12.87
C GLY A 87 11.03 -25.08 -11.77
N VAL A 88 10.37 -23.96 -12.06
CA VAL A 88 9.99 -22.96 -11.06
C VAL A 88 8.89 -23.48 -10.12
N ILE A 89 8.06 -24.43 -10.57
CA ILE A 89 6.96 -24.98 -9.78
C ILE A 89 7.52 -26.03 -8.80
N GLY A 90 7.37 -25.75 -7.51
CA GLY A 90 7.75 -26.64 -6.40
C GLY A 90 6.61 -27.59 -6.00
N ARG A 91 6.96 -28.65 -5.26
CA ARG A 91 5.98 -29.66 -4.79
C ARG A 91 4.95 -29.14 -3.79
N GLU A 92 5.28 -28.07 -3.08
CA GLU A 92 4.40 -27.44 -2.07
C GLU A 92 3.62 -26.25 -2.63
N ASP A 93 3.72 -26.02 -3.94
CA ASP A 93 3.02 -24.94 -4.63
C ASP A 93 1.58 -25.34 -4.97
N VAL A 94 0.77 -24.34 -5.28
CA VAL A 94 -0.56 -24.51 -5.86
C VAL A 94 -0.62 -23.69 -7.13
N VAL A 95 -1.06 -24.29 -8.24
CA VAL A 95 -1.13 -23.64 -9.55
C VAL A 95 -2.55 -23.17 -9.84
N ILE A 96 -2.71 -21.93 -10.27
CA ILE A 96 -3.96 -21.38 -10.80
C ILE A 96 -3.76 -21.10 -12.29
N CYS A 97 -4.49 -21.83 -13.15
CA CYS A 97 -4.46 -21.65 -14.59
C CYS A 97 -5.68 -20.85 -15.07
N LEU A 98 -5.42 -19.70 -15.72
CA LEU A 98 -6.43 -18.83 -16.31
C LEU A 98 -6.52 -19.07 -17.82
N SER A 99 -7.69 -19.45 -18.32
CA SER A 99 -7.92 -19.60 -19.75
C SER A 99 -9.36 -19.33 -20.10
N LYS A 100 -9.64 -18.50 -21.11
CA LYS A 100 -11.04 -18.28 -21.55
C LYS A 100 -11.67 -19.55 -22.11
N SER A 101 -10.93 -20.30 -22.93
CA SER A 101 -11.45 -21.52 -23.59
C SER A 101 -11.20 -22.79 -22.79
N GLY A 102 -10.10 -22.86 -22.03
CA GLY A 102 -9.71 -24.08 -21.30
C GLY A 102 -9.17 -25.21 -22.18
N GLU A 103 -8.89 -24.97 -23.47
CA GLU A 103 -8.64 -26.05 -24.47
C GLU A 103 -7.24 -26.10 -25.10
N SER A 104 -6.28 -25.28 -24.65
CA SER A 104 -4.98 -25.22 -25.34
C SER A 104 -4.13 -26.49 -25.10
N SER A 105 -3.30 -26.88 -26.07
CA SER A 105 -2.38 -28.02 -25.92
C SER A 105 -1.39 -27.80 -24.77
N GLU A 106 -1.06 -26.53 -24.50
CA GLU A 106 -0.20 -26.15 -23.40
C GLU A 106 -0.86 -26.42 -22.04
N ILE A 107 -2.18 -26.19 -21.93
CA ILE A 107 -2.95 -26.51 -20.71
C ILE A 107 -2.92 -28.01 -20.42
N ILE A 108 -3.12 -28.84 -21.45
CA ILE A 108 -3.09 -30.30 -21.31
C ILE A 108 -1.70 -30.76 -20.84
N SER A 109 -0.65 -30.19 -21.43
CA SER A 109 0.74 -30.51 -21.09
C SER A 109 1.09 -30.09 -19.66
N LEU A 110 0.69 -28.88 -19.25
CA LEU A 110 0.81 -28.41 -17.87
C LEU A 110 0.09 -29.36 -16.89
N SER A 111 -1.18 -29.65 -17.15
CA SER A 111 -2.01 -30.44 -16.25
C SER A 111 -1.45 -31.85 -16.05
N ASN A 112 -0.95 -32.49 -17.12
CA ASN A 112 -0.29 -33.79 -17.04
C ASN A 112 0.99 -33.76 -16.19
N TYR A 113 1.80 -32.71 -16.31
CA TYR A 113 2.99 -32.54 -15.47
C TYR A 113 2.61 -32.37 -14.00
N LEU A 114 1.65 -31.49 -13.70
CA LEU A 114 1.22 -31.21 -12.32
C LEU A 114 0.63 -32.46 -11.67
N ASN A 115 -0.20 -33.22 -12.38
CA ASN A 115 -0.75 -34.48 -11.91
C ASN A 115 0.35 -35.50 -11.58
N LYS A 116 1.36 -35.67 -12.45
CA LYS A 116 2.51 -36.56 -12.18
C LYS A 116 3.34 -36.11 -10.98
N ALA A 117 3.44 -34.80 -10.75
CA ALA A 117 4.17 -34.22 -9.63
C ALA A 117 3.34 -34.14 -8.34
N ASN A 118 2.06 -34.53 -8.38
CA ASN A 118 1.09 -34.38 -7.29
C ASN A 118 0.95 -32.93 -6.79
N ILE A 119 0.99 -31.97 -7.72
CA ILE A 119 0.83 -30.54 -7.47
C ILE A 119 -0.59 -30.14 -7.82
N LYS A 120 -1.26 -29.40 -6.93
CA LYS A 120 -2.65 -29.02 -7.09
C LYS A 120 -2.86 -27.99 -8.19
N LEU A 121 -3.84 -28.26 -9.06
CA LEU A 121 -4.26 -27.38 -10.14
C LEU A 121 -5.67 -26.84 -9.89
N ILE A 122 -5.80 -25.51 -9.91
CA ILE A 122 -7.07 -24.80 -9.93
C ILE A 122 -7.27 -24.20 -11.32
N GLY A 123 -8.36 -24.58 -11.99
CA GLY A 123 -8.73 -24.02 -13.29
C GLY A 123 -9.74 -22.88 -13.15
N ILE A 124 -9.56 -21.81 -13.91
CA ILE A 124 -10.57 -20.75 -14.07
C ILE A 124 -10.85 -20.56 -15.55
N THR A 125 -12.09 -20.83 -15.97
CA THR A 125 -12.50 -20.66 -17.37
C THR A 125 -13.94 -20.22 -17.55
N CYS A 126 -14.23 -19.67 -18.74
CA CYS A 126 -15.57 -19.31 -19.19
C CYS A 126 -16.30 -20.46 -19.91
N GLN A 127 -15.67 -21.64 -20.06
CA GLN A 127 -16.19 -22.77 -20.83
C GLN A 127 -16.42 -24.00 -19.93
N LYS A 128 -17.66 -24.51 -19.89
CA LYS A 128 -17.94 -25.79 -19.24
C LYS A 128 -17.42 -26.96 -20.07
N ASP A 129 -17.21 -28.08 -19.39
CA ASP A 129 -16.72 -29.34 -19.93
C ASP A 129 -15.35 -29.22 -20.62
N SER A 130 -14.60 -28.18 -20.27
CA SER A 130 -13.32 -27.89 -20.90
C SER A 130 -12.24 -28.88 -20.47
N SER A 131 -11.19 -29.03 -21.28
CA SER A 131 -10.00 -29.81 -20.90
C SER A 131 -9.43 -29.33 -19.56
N LEU A 132 -9.36 -28.02 -19.33
CA LEU A 132 -8.91 -27.46 -18.05
C LEU A 132 -9.81 -27.88 -16.88
N GLU A 133 -11.14 -27.81 -17.03
CA GLU A 133 -12.08 -28.24 -15.98
C GLU A 133 -11.88 -29.71 -15.61
N LYS A 134 -11.80 -30.58 -16.63
CA LYS A 134 -11.65 -32.03 -16.44
C LYS A 134 -10.34 -32.45 -15.78
N MET A 135 -9.28 -31.65 -15.96
CA MET A 135 -7.94 -31.95 -15.46
C MET A 135 -7.57 -31.20 -14.18
N SER A 136 -8.39 -30.25 -13.72
CA SER A 136 -8.13 -29.50 -12.49
C SER A 136 -8.64 -30.26 -11.26
N ASP A 137 -7.93 -30.13 -10.13
CA ASP A 137 -8.39 -30.63 -8.83
C ASP A 137 -9.60 -29.83 -8.32
N MET A 138 -9.62 -28.52 -8.61
CA MET A 138 -10.69 -27.60 -8.26
C MET A 138 -10.92 -26.63 -9.41
N PHE A 139 -12.15 -26.15 -9.57
CA PHE A 139 -12.53 -25.41 -10.76
C PHE A 139 -13.46 -24.24 -10.43
N ILE A 140 -13.27 -23.12 -11.14
CA ILE A 140 -14.16 -21.96 -11.09
C ILE A 140 -14.66 -21.67 -12.51
N TYR A 141 -15.97 -21.79 -12.68
CA TYR A 141 -16.66 -21.45 -13.91
C TYR A 141 -17.09 -19.98 -13.90
N THR A 142 -16.48 -19.14 -14.72
CA THR A 142 -16.85 -17.72 -14.86
C THR A 142 -17.73 -17.53 -16.09
N GLU A 143 -19.03 -17.76 -15.94
CA GLU A 143 -20.01 -17.59 -17.03
C GLU A 143 -20.03 -16.15 -17.54
N ILE A 144 -19.90 -15.99 -18.87
CA ILE A 144 -20.11 -14.71 -19.55
C ILE A 144 -21.12 -14.90 -20.69
N GLU A 145 -21.96 -13.90 -20.91
CA GLU A 145 -22.91 -13.90 -22.02
C GLU A 145 -22.17 -13.75 -23.38
N ARG A 146 -21.31 -12.72 -23.45
CA ARG A 146 -20.42 -12.43 -24.58
C ARG A 146 -19.31 -11.48 -24.14
N GLU A 147 -18.34 -11.30 -25.02
CA GLU A 147 -17.41 -10.17 -24.98
C GLU A 147 -18.10 -8.90 -25.47
N ALA A 148 -17.61 -7.76 -24.97
CA ALA A 148 -18.03 -6.44 -25.45
C ALA A 148 -17.53 -6.15 -26.87
N CYS A 149 -16.46 -6.82 -27.31
CA CYS A 149 -15.96 -6.74 -28.67
C CYS A 149 -17.07 -7.14 -29.68
N HIS A 150 -17.25 -6.34 -30.73
CA HIS A 150 -18.29 -6.57 -31.75
C HIS A 150 -18.25 -7.98 -32.36
N ASN A 151 -17.05 -8.55 -32.53
CA ASN A 151 -16.86 -9.87 -33.10
C ASN A 151 -16.84 -10.99 -32.04
N ASN A 152 -17.04 -10.66 -30.76
CA ASN A 152 -16.92 -11.60 -29.64
C ASN A 152 -15.54 -12.26 -29.48
N LEU A 153 -14.50 -11.67 -30.09
CA LEU A 153 -13.15 -12.27 -30.16
C LEU A 153 -12.22 -11.76 -29.06
N ALA A 154 -12.14 -10.44 -28.88
CA ALA A 154 -11.20 -9.84 -27.95
C ALA A 154 -11.70 -10.03 -26.49
N PRO A 155 -10.89 -10.62 -25.60
CA PRO A 155 -11.21 -10.69 -24.18
C PRO A 155 -11.42 -9.29 -23.59
N THR A 156 -12.60 -9.07 -23.03
CA THR A 156 -13.04 -7.85 -22.34
C THR A 156 -13.76 -8.31 -21.07
N THR A 157 -15.03 -8.71 -21.20
CA THR A 157 -15.85 -9.33 -20.16
C THR A 157 -15.17 -10.52 -19.49
N SER A 158 -14.58 -11.45 -20.24
CA SER A 158 -13.91 -12.63 -19.65
C SER A 158 -12.71 -12.25 -18.80
N SER A 159 -11.83 -11.38 -19.30
CA SER A 159 -10.66 -10.89 -18.56
C SER A 159 -11.07 -10.13 -17.30
N THR A 160 -12.13 -9.31 -17.38
CA THR A 160 -12.66 -8.56 -16.24
C THR A 160 -13.23 -9.50 -15.18
N CYS A 161 -13.93 -10.57 -15.58
CA CYS A 161 -14.42 -11.59 -14.64
C CYS A 161 -13.28 -12.33 -13.96
N HIS A 162 -12.28 -12.82 -14.71
CA HIS A 162 -11.11 -13.49 -14.13
C HIS A 162 -10.37 -12.58 -13.13
N LEU A 163 -10.24 -11.28 -13.45
CA LEU A 163 -9.64 -10.31 -12.55
C LEU A 163 -10.43 -10.17 -11.25
N ALA A 164 -11.75 -10.01 -11.34
CA ALA A 164 -12.63 -9.89 -10.18
C ALA A 164 -12.59 -11.15 -9.29
N VAL A 165 -12.53 -12.35 -9.88
CA VAL A 165 -12.36 -13.60 -9.13
C VAL A 165 -11.02 -13.62 -8.39
N GLY A 166 -9.93 -13.24 -9.05
CA GLY A 166 -8.62 -13.18 -8.42
C GLY A 166 -8.55 -12.18 -7.27
N ASP A 167 -9.20 -11.02 -7.42
CA ASP A 167 -9.29 -10.03 -6.35
C ASP A 167 -10.13 -10.55 -5.17
N ALA A 168 -11.25 -11.24 -5.43
CA ALA A 168 -12.06 -11.87 -4.40
C ALA A 168 -11.27 -12.94 -3.61
N ILE A 169 -10.46 -13.75 -4.30
CA ILE A 169 -9.57 -14.73 -3.68
C ILE A 169 -8.53 -14.01 -2.79
N ALA A 170 -7.83 -13.01 -3.33
CA ALA A 170 -6.79 -12.29 -2.61
C ALA A 170 -7.33 -11.60 -1.35
N MET A 171 -8.46 -10.89 -1.45
CA MET A 171 -9.10 -10.23 -0.31
C MET A 171 -9.56 -11.23 0.76
N SER A 172 -10.06 -12.39 0.34
CA SER A 172 -10.48 -13.43 1.28
C SER A 172 -9.29 -14.01 2.05
N ILE A 173 -8.19 -14.31 1.36
CA ILE A 173 -6.95 -14.78 2.01
C ILE A 173 -6.37 -13.71 2.93
N GLN A 174 -6.30 -12.45 2.46
CA GLN A 174 -5.83 -11.30 3.24
C GLN A 174 -6.60 -11.18 4.56
N LYS A 175 -7.93 -11.26 4.47
CA LYS A 175 -8.80 -11.18 5.65
C LYS A 175 -8.58 -12.32 6.62
N LEU A 176 -8.47 -13.56 6.13
CA LEU A 176 -8.25 -14.74 6.96
C LEU A 176 -6.86 -14.77 7.62
N LYS A 177 -5.84 -14.17 6.98
CA LYS A 177 -4.50 -14.02 7.56
C LYS A 177 -4.40 -12.89 8.59
N GLY A 178 -5.44 -12.06 8.74
CA GLY A 178 -5.41 -10.89 9.62
C GLY A 178 -4.41 -9.83 9.15
N PHE A 179 -4.13 -9.77 7.85
CA PHE A 179 -3.15 -8.86 7.27
C PHE A 179 -3.51 -7.40 7.58
N SER A 180 -2.61 -6.72 8.29
CA SER A 180 -2.82 -5.39 8.84
C SER A 180 -2.30 -4.29 7.89
N PRO A 181 -2.70 -3.02 8.13
CA PRO A 181 -2.06 -1.90 7.44
C PRO A 181 -0.54 -1.88 7.64
N ASN A 182 -0.04 -2.24 8.82
CA ASN A 182 1.41 -2.26 9.08
C ASN A 182 2.12 -3.28 8.17
N ASP A 183 1.55 -4.48 8.02
CA ASP A 183 2.05 -5.49 7.07
C ASP A 183 2.06 -4.93 5.64
N PHE A 184 1.02 -4.18 5.24
CA PHE A 184 0.99 -3.51 3.94
C PHE A 184 2.15 -2.53 3.79
N GLY A 185 2.46 -1.75 4.82
CA GLY A 185 3.56 -0.80 4.83
C GLY A 185 4.92 -1.46 4.66
N GLU A 186 5.15 -2.63 5.27
CA GLU A 186 6.38 -3.41 5.11
C GLU A 186 6.59 -3.88 3.66
N PHE A 187 5.52 -4.28 2.97
CA PHE A 187 5.60 -4.70 1.56
C PHE A 187 5.67 -3.53 0.57
N HIS A 188 5.44 -2.29 1.01
CA HIS A 188 5.43 -1.09 0.15
C HIS A 188 6.23 0.08 0.76
N PRO A 189 7.52 -0.12 1.12
CA PRO A 189 8.27 0.83 1.95
C PRO A 189 8.46 2.20 1.30
N SER A 190 8.49 2.27 -0.04
CA SER A 190 8.74 3.52 -0.78
C SER A 190 7.46 4.26 -1.21
N GLY A 191 6.29 3.65 -1.04
CA GLY A 191 5.01 4.29 -1.40
C GLY A 191 4.57 5.32 -0.36
N SER A 192 3.77 6.31 -0.78
CA SER A 192 3.17 7.30 0.13
C SER A 192 2.41 6.64 1.29
N LEU A 193 1.70 5.53 1.01
CA LEU A 193 1.00 4.75 2.02
C LEU A 193 1.95 4.03 2.98
N GLY A 194 3.03 3.41 2.49
CA GLY A 194 4.02 2.75 3.35
C GLY A 194 4.75 3.75 4.25
N LYS A 195 5.12 4.91 3.71
CA LYS A 195 5.68 6.02 4.51
C LYS A 195 4.69 6.50 5.59
N LYS A 196 3.41 6.68 5.25
CA LYS A 196 2.37 7.08 6.20
C LYS A 196 2.20 6.10 7.36
N LEU A 197 2.45 4.81 7.12
CA LEU A 197 2.26 3.72 8.07
C LEU A 197 3.50 3.43 8.92
N ASN A 198 4.71 3.71 8.40
CA ASN A 198 5.96 3.30 9.05
C ASN A 198 6.89 4.44 9.48
N LEU A 199 6.75 5.65 8.92
CA LEU A 199 7.68 6.75 9.22
C LEU A 199 7.41 7.31 10.62
N SER A 200 8.39 7.23 11.51
CA SER A 200 8.33 7.77 12.86
C SER A 200 8.87 9.21 12.93
N LEU A 201 8.64 9.90 14.06
CA LEU A 201 9.29 11.19 14.31
C LEU A 201 10.81 11.07 14.42
N TYR A 202 11.33 9.93 14.91
CA TYR A 202 12.76 9.66 14.98
C TYR A 202 13.42 9.77 13.60
N ASP A 203 12.78 9.20 12.57
CA ASP A 203 13.29 9.19 11.20
C ASP A 203 13.34 10.59 10.56
N LEU A 204 12.60 11.55 11.13
CA LEU A 204 12.52 12.94 10.66
C LEU A 204 13.50 13.89 11.37
N ILE A 205 14.18 13.42 12.43
CA ILE A 205 15.12 14.25 13.18
C ILE A 205 16.43 14.39 12.39
N ASP A 206 16.82 15.63 12.10
CA ASP A 206 18.18 15.92 11.63
C ASP A 206 19.11 16.11 12.84
N ALA A 207 19.89 15.07 13.15
CA ALA A 207 20.86 15.08 14.25
C ALA A 207 21.92 16.21 14.14
N LYS A 208 22.12 16.81 12.96
CA LYS A 208 23.05 17.93 12.77
C LYS A 208 22.40 19.29 13.05
N ARG A 209 21.07 19.36 13.10
CA ARG A 209 20.30 20.60 13.20
C ARG A 209 19.42 20.69 14.45
N ILE A 210 19.79 20.06 15.55
CA ILE A 210 19.02 20.13 16.81
C ILE A 210 19.05 21.58 17.36
N PRO A 211 17.91 22.30 17.40
CA PRO A 211 17.87 23.69 17.89
C PRO A 211 17.64 23.73 19.40
N LEU A 212 18.61 24.26 20.15
CA LEU A 212 18.51 24.40 21.59
C LEU A 212 19.21 25.63 22.16
N VAL A 213 18.66 26.18 23.24
CA VAL A 213 19.23 27.29 24.02
C VAL A 213 19.00 27.10 25.53
N ASN A 214 19.71 27.86 26.35
CA ASN A 214 19.53 27.88 27.80
C ASN A 214 18.52 28.97 28.24
N PRO A 215 17.93 28.91 29.44
CA PRO A 215 16.97 29.92 29.91
C PRO A 215 17.60 31.31 30.11
N SER A 216 18.92 31.35 30.29
CA SER A 216 19.74 32.55 30.41
C SER A 216 20.32 33.03 29.07
N SER A 217 20.04 32.34 27.96
CA SER A 217 20.56 32.75 26.66
C SER A 217 20.00 34.11 26.25
N SER A 218 20.87 34.93 25.68
CA SER A 218 20.52 36.29 25.26
C SER A 218 19.57 36.27 24.06
N PHE A 219 18.83 37.36 23.84
CA PHE A 219 17.96 37.51 22.68
C PHE A 219 18.70 37.27 21.34
N GLY A 220 19.95 37.72 21.22
CA GLY A 220 20.78 37.51 20.03
C GLY A 220 21.19 36.05 19.81
N GLU A 221 21.53 35.32 20.88
CA GLU A 221 21.81 33.88 20.81
C GLU A 221 20.60 33.10 20.30
N VAL A 222 19.41 33.44 20.80
CA VAL A 222 18.15 32.81 20.38
C VAL A 222 17.87 33.03 18.89
N ILE A 223 18.06 34.26 18.39
CA ILE A 223 17.89 34.56 16.95
C ILE A 223 18.87 33.75 16.10
N ASN A 224 20.14 33.71 16.50
CA ASN A 224 21.18 32.99 15.76
C ASN A 224 20.89 31.49 15.74
N GLU A 225 20.41 30.92 16.85
CA GLU A 225 20.04 29.51 16.92
C GLU A 225 18.88 29.20 15.98
N ILE A 226 17.76 29.95 16.06
CA ILE A 226 16.61 29.73 15.19
C ILE A 226 16.99 29.89 13.71
N SER A 227 17.79 30.91 13.39
CA SER A 227 18.20 31.20 12.01
C SER A 227 19.13 30.12 11.44
N SER A 228 20.12 29.68 12.22
CA SER A 228 21.10 28.67 11.77
C SER A 228 20.47 27.27 11.61
N LYS A 229 19.47 26.97 12.44
CA LYS A 229 18.79 25.66 12.44
C LYS A 229 17.58 25.63 11.53
N MET A 230 17.05 26.75 11.07
CA MET A 230 15.97 26.88 10.06
C MET A 230 14.69 26.08 10.36
N TYR A 231 14.37 25.86 11.64
CA TYR A 231 13.10 25.25 12.07
C TYR A 231 12.04 26.29 12.44
N GLY A 232 12.41 27.58 12.47
CA GLY A 232 11.57 28.67 12.97
C GLY A 232 11.25 28.55 14.48
N ALA A 233 11.95 27.65 15.18
CA ALA A 233 11.81 27.42 16.61
C ALA A 233 13.09 26.83 17.23
N THR A 234 13.28 27.03 18.53
CA THR A 234 14.32 26.41 19.34
C THR A 234 13.77 25.95 20.70
N ALA A 235 14.26 24.82 21.20
CA ALA A 235 13.92 24.33 22.52
C ALA A 235 14.70 25.10 23.60
N VAL A 236 14.05 25.39 24.73
CA VAL A 236 14.74 25.96 25.90
C VAL A 236 14.93 24.85 26.91
N LEU A 237 16.18 24.50 27.19
CA LEU A 237 16.53 23.43 28.12
C LEU A 237 17.17 24.01 29.36
N LYS A 238 16.68 23.62 30.54
CA LYS A 238 17.40 23.80 31.80
C LYS A 238 18.09 22.49 32.11
N GLU A 239 19.41 22.47 32.00
CA GLU A 239 20.21 21.24 32.04
C GLU A 239 19.79 20.25 30.94
N LYS A 240 18.98 19.24 31.27
CA LYS A 240 18.44 18.27 30.31
C LYS A 240 16.92 18.32 30.18
N GLU A 241 16.25 19.14 30.98
CA GLU A 241 14.80 19.24 31.00
C GLU A 241 14.32 20.32 30.04
N ILE A 242 13.31 19.99 29.24
CA ILE A 242 12.62 20.95 28.38
C ILE A 242 11.78 21.87 29.28
N VAL A 243 12.16 23.14 29.36
CA VAL A 243 11.43 24.15 30.14
C VAL A 243 10.63 25.13 29.28
N GLY A 244 10.85 25.13 27.96
CA GLY A 244 10.11 25.98 27.04
C GLY A 244 10.44 25.77 25.58
N ILE A 245 9.79 26.57 24.73
CA ILE A 245 10.08 26.70 23.30
C ILE A 245 10.03 28.17 22.93
N ILE A 246 10.86 28.59 21.97
CA ILE A 246 10.79 29.91 21.37
C ILE A 246 10.60 29.74 19.87
N THR A 247 9.69 30.51 19.28
CA THR A 247 9.42 30.52 17.83
C THR A 247 9.69 31.90 17.23
N ASP A 248 9.78 31.99 15.89
CA ASP A 248 9.82 33.28 15.18
C ASP A 248 8.64 34.20 15.58
N GLY A 249 7.48 33.61 15.85
CA GLY A 249 6.32 34.33 16.33
C GLY A 249 6.52 34.97 17.71
N ASP A 250 7.28 34.33 18.60
CA ASP A 250 7.67 34.91 19.90
C ASP A 250 8.67 36.05 19.72
N ILE A 251 9.70 35.86 18.88
CA ILE A 251 10.69 36.90 18.54
C ILE A 251 9.99 38.16 18.02
N ARG A 252 9.11 38.00 17.01
CA ARG A 252 8.34 39.12 16.44
C ARG A 252 7.52 39.85 17.51
N ARG A 253 6.84 39.10 18.39
CA ARG A 253 6.05 39.68 19.50
C ARG A 253 6.90 40.46 20.51
N VAL A 254 8.14 40.05 20.76
CA VAL A 254 9.06 40.79 21.66
C VAL A 254 9.49 42.11 21.01
N ILE A 255 9.88 42.07 19.74
CA ILE A 255 10.35 43.25 18.98
C ILE A 255 9.24 44.31 18.87
N GLU A 256 7.99 43.91 18.65
CA GLU A 256 6.86 44.84 18.57
C GLU A 256 6.55 45.55 19.90
N LYS A 257 6.83 44.89 21.04
CA LYS A 257 6.40 45.35 22.37
C LYS A 257 7.48 46.07 23.17
N ARG A 258 8.77 45.76 22.94
CA ARG A 258 9.87 46.31 23.76
C ARG A 258 10.76 47.23 22.92
N LYS A 259 11.09 48.38 23.51
CA LYS A 259 12.02 49.36 22.90
C LYS A 259 13.50 48.96 23.06
N ASN A 260 13.82 48.16 24.09
CA ASN A 260 15.16 47.63 24.32
C ASN A 260 15.08 46.10 24.46
N ILE A 261 15.92 45.40 23.69
CA ILE A 261 15.96 43.93 23.56
C ILE A 261 17.28 43.33 24.07
N GLU A 262 18.25 44.18 24.44
CA GLU A 262 19.60 43.75 24.84
C GLU A 262 19.61 43.05 26.21
N ASP A 263 18.70 43.42 27.10
CA ASP A 263 18.64 42.90 28.48
C ASP A 263 17.68 41.71 28.67
N ILE A 264 17.20 41.11 27.58
CA ILE A 264 16.17 40.05 27.64
C ILE A 264 16.81 38.68 27.46
N ASN A 265 16.49 37.76 28.38
CA ASN A 265 16.87 36.36 28.26
C ASN A 265 15.73 35.47 27.80
N ALA A 266 16.06 34.30 27.24
CA ALA A 266 15.12 33.30 26.72
C ALA A 266 13.96 32.99 27.68
N SER A 267 14.24 32.85 28.98
CA SER A 267 13.23 32.56 30.01
C SER A 267 12.12 33.62 30.15
N GLU A 268 12.37 34.87 29.75
CA GLU A 268 11.39 35.96 29.86
C GLU A 268 10.32 35.93 28.78
N PHE A 269 10.59 35.29 27.63
CA PHE A 269 9.69 35.32 26.47
C PHE A 269 9.43 33.96 25.83
N MET A 270 10.00 32.87 26.36
CA MET A 270 9.68 31.52 25.93
C MET A 270 8.22 31.18 26.18
N GLY A 271 7.63 30.43 25.24
CA GLY A 271 6.38 29.73 25.43
C GLY A 271 6.55 28.66 26.51
N LYS A 272 5.70 28.71 27.54
CA LYS A 272 5.65 27.71 28.62
C LYS A 272 4.76 26.55 28.16
N ASN A 273 5.13 25.31 28.51
CA ASN A 273 4.43 24.07 28.15
C ASN A 273 4.44 23.78 26.63
N PRO A 274 5.62 23.56 26.02
CA PRO A 274 5.69 23.18 24.61
C PRO A 274 5.02 21.83 24.35
N LYS A 275 4.55 21.62 23.11
CA LYS A 275 4.09 20.29 22.71
C LYS A 275 5.29 19.39 22.48
N VAL A 276 5.41 18.38 23.33
CA VAL A 276 6.46 17.35 23.26
C VAL A 276 5.82 16.03 22.84
N LEU A 277 6.46 15.33 21.90
CA LEU A 277 6.07 14.02 21.40
C LEU A 277 7.23 13.01 21.57
N LYS A 278 6.89 11.72 21.67
CA LYS A 278 7.88 10.64 21.68
C LYS A 278 8.38 10.34 20.26
N SER A 279 9.62 9.89 20.16
CA SER A 279 10.29 9.65 18.89
C SER A 279 9.70 8.51 18.05
N ASP A 280 9.04 7.55 18.70
CA ASP A 280 8.38 6.40 18.09
C ASP A 280 6.98 6.70 17.53
N ILE A 281 6.41 7.88 17.83
CA ILE A 281 5.13 8.30 17.27
C ILE A 281 5.25 8.41 15.74
N LEU A 282 4.26 7.86 15.02
CA LEU A 282 4.18 7.97 13.57
C LEU A 282 4.05 9.43 13.13
N ALA A 283 4.77 9.81 12.08
CA ALA A 283 4.72 11.14 11.49
C ALA A 283 3.29 11.54 11.08
N SER A 284 2.47 10.57 10.65
CA SER A 284 1.06 10.79 10.32
C SER A 284 0.19 11.12 11.53
N GLU A 285 0.48 10.54 12.70
CA GLU A 285 -0.18 10.88 13.96
C GLU A 285 0.31 12.23 14.50
N ALA A 286 1.62 12.47 14.45
CA ALA A 286 2.21 13.75 14.82
C ALA A 286 1.60 14.90 14.02
N LEU A 287 1.42 14.73 12.70
CA LEU A 287 0.77 15.73 11.83
C LEU A 287 -0.64 16.06 12.29
N LYS A 288 -1.44 15.06 12.69
CA LYS A 288 -2.79 15.29 13.24
C LYS A 288 -2.75 16.09 14.53
N ILE A 289 -1.81 15.77 15.42
CA ILE A 289 -1.61 16.52 16.67
C ILE A 289 -1.22 17.97 16.36
N MET A 290 -0.29 18.18 15.43
CA MET A 290 0.17 19.51 15.04
C MET A 290 -0.97 20.37 14.49
N LYS A 291 -1.77 19.82 13.56
CA LYS A 291 -2.95 20.51 13.01
C LYS A 291 -4.00 20.83 14.06
N LYS A 292 -4.34 19.85 14.91
CA LYS A 292 -5.31 20.04 15.99
C LYS A 292 -4.93 21.18 16.95
N ASN A 293 -3.63 21.38 17.17
CA ASN A 293 -3.11 22.42 18.05
C ASN A 293 -2.69 23.70 17.30
N ASN A 294 -2.89 23.78 15.97
CA ASN A 294 -2.42 24.88 15.12
C ASN A 294 -0.93 25.23 15.31
N ILE A 295 -0.08 24.21 15.42
CA ILE A 295 1.38 24.36 15.57
C ILE A 295 2.13 23.81 14.36
N SER A 296 3.23 24.48 13.99
CA SER A 296 4.11 24.09 12.88
C SER A 296 5.32 23.27 13.33
N GLN A 297 5.63 23.24 14.63
CA GLN A 297 6.78 22.54 15.21
C GLN A 297 6.36 21.74 16.43
N VAL A 298 7.02 20.61 16.66
CA VAL A 298 6.94 19.82 17.90
C VAL A 298 8.34 19.50 18.39
N LEU A 299 8.50 19.48 19.71
CA LEU A 299 9.73 18.98 20.34
C LEU A 299 9.62 17.46 20.44
N VAL A 300 10.73 16.76 20.24
CA VAL A 300 10.77 15.30 20.26
C VAL A 300 11.71 14.82 21.36
N THR A 301 11.25 13.81 22.09
CA THR A 301 12.01 13.13 23.15
C THR A 301 12.17 11.65 22.86
N ASP A 302 13.24 11.05 23.38
CA ASP A 302 13.40 9.60 23.40
C ASP A 302 12.49 8.95 24.48
N ASN A 303 12.61 7.63 24.62
CA ASN A 303 11.85 6.87 25.61
C ASN A 303 12.21 7.23 27.07
N ASN A 304 13.36 7.84 27.31
CA ASN A 304 13.82 8.30 28.63
C ASN A 304 13.50 9.79 28.89
N ASP A 305 12.59 10.38 28.11
CA ASP A 305 12.20 11.80 28.19
C ASP A 305 13.34 12.79 27.92
N SER A 306 14.43 12.32 27.30
CA SER A 306 15.53 13.20 26.89
C SER A 306 15.21 13.86 25.56
N PHE A 307 15.41 15.18 25.47
CA PHE A 307 15.24 15.93 24.23
C PHE A 307 16.22 15.45 23.15
N ILE A 308 15.70 15.13 21.96
CA ILE A 308 16.51 14.63 20.84
C ILE A 308 16.35 15.45 19.55
N GLY A 309 15.37 16.35 19.46
CA GLY A 309 15.22 17.16 18.25
C GLY A 309 13.89 17.89 18.12
N VAL A 310 13.74 18.58 16.99
CA VAL A 310 12.52 19.28 16.58
C VAL A 310 12.12 18.78 15.20
N VAL A 311 10.81 18.58 15.00
CA VAL A 311 10.25 18.25 13.69
C VAL A 311 9.30 19.37 13.27
N HIS A 312 9.49 19.87 12.05
CA HIS A 312 8.60 20.84 11.43
C HIS A 312 7.56 20.15 10.55
N ILE A 313 6.38 20.75 10.42
CA ILE A 313 5.27 20.19 9.63
C ILE A 313 5.67 19.97 8.16
N LEU A 314 6.54 20.82 7.63
CA LEU A 314 7.08 20.69 6.27
C LEU A 314 7.99 19.47 6.10
N ASP A 315 8.66 18.99 7.16
CA ASP A 315 9.48 17.78 7.07
C ASP A 315 8.58 16.55 6.90
N ILE A 316 7.43 16.54 7.57
CA ILE A 316 6.40 15.51 7.39
C ILE A 316 5.79 15.59 5.97
N ILE A 317 5.46 16.79 5.49
CA ILE A 317 4.84 16.98 4.16
C ILE A 317 5.80 16.60 3.03
N LYS A 318 7.10 16.91 3.16
CA LYS A 318 8.13 16.53 2.17
C LYS A 318 8.22 15.02 1.96
N GLU A 319 7.93 14.24 3.00
CA GLU A 319 7.89 12.78 2.92
C GLU A 319 6.62 12.23 2.25
N GLY A 320 5.75 13.09 1.74
CA GLY A 320 4.50 12.70 1.08
C GLY A 320 3.38 12.36 2.06
N ILE A 321 3.56 12.70 3.34
CA ILE A 321 2.53 12.58 4.37
C ILE A 321 1.80 13.92 4.45
N GLY A 322 0.86 14.10 3.52
CA GLY A 322 -0.03 15.26 3.43
C GLY A 322 -1.49 14.89 3.72
N ASP A 323 -2.37 15.88 3.66
CA ASP A 323 -3.80 15.59 3.58
C ASP A 323 -4.12 14.97 2.21
N GLU A 324 -4.89 13.88 2.23
CA GLU A 324 -5.93 13.65 1.22
C GLU A 324 -7.13 14.51 1.59
#